data_AF-A0A7D9IS42-F1
#
_entry.id   AF-A0A7D9IS42-F1
#
_cell.length_a   1.000
_cell.length_b   1.000
_cell.length_c   1.000
_cell.angle_alpha   90.00
_cell.angle_beta   90.00
_cell.angle_gamma   90.00
#
_symmetry.space_group_name_H-M   'P 1'
#
loop_
_entity.id
_entity.type
_entity.pdbx_description
1 polymer ?
#
loop_
_entity_poly.entity_id
_entity_poly.type
_entity_poly.pdbx_seq_one_letter_code
_entity_poly.pdbx_strand_id
1 'polypeptide(L)'
;MVKEMVGGCCVCSDERGWDENPLVYCDGHGCNVAVHQACYGIVQVPKGPWFCRKCESQERIARVKCELCPIKEGALKRTDTG
;
A
#
# COMPACT_ATOMS: atom_id res chain seq x y z
N MET A 1 8.28 7.65 17.31
CA MET A 1 9.11 7.00 16.29
C MET A 1 8.65 7.54 14.95
N VAL A 2 9.44 8.41 14.32
CA VAL A 2 9.09 8.97 13.01
C VAL A 2 9.24 7.87 11.95
N LYS A 3 8.17 7.54 11.23
CA LYS A 3 8.25 6.63 10.07
C LYS A 3 8.93 7.42 8.93
N GLU A 4 10.13 7.02 8.52
CA GLU A 4 10.68 7.46 7.23
C GLU A 4 9.81 6.84 6.13
N MET A 5 8.91 7.65 5.57
CA MET A 5 8.04 7.23 4.48
C MET A 5 8.83 7.17 3.18
N VAL A 6 8.56 6.16 2.34
CA VAL A 6 9.06 6.12 0.96
C VAL A 6 8.65 7.40 0.25
N GLY A 7 9.58 8.03 -0.47
CA GLY A 7 9.40 9.31 -1.14
C GLY A 7 8.49 9.29 -2.37
N GLY A 8 7.56 8.34 -2.50
CA GLY A 8 6.73 8.22 -3.69
C GLY A 8 5.83 6.99 -3.74
N CYS A 9 5.08 6.85 -4.83
CA CYS A 9 4.21 5.71 -5.07
C CYS A 9 5.04 4.47 -5.44
N CYS A 10 4.89 3.38 -4.67
CA CYS A 10 5.58 2.12 -4.94
C CYS A 10 5.02 1.32 -6.14
N VAL A 11 4.05 1.88 -6.87
CA VAL A 11 3.45 1.27 -8.07
C VAL A 11 3.92 1.96 -9.35
N CYS A 12 3.87 3.30 -9.41
CA CYS A 12 4.20 4.06 -10.63
C CYS A 12 5.57 4.78 -10.58
N SER A 13 6.26 4.74 -9.44
CA SER A 13 7.55 5.42 -9.21
C SER A 13 7.52 6.96 -9.26
N ASP A 14 6.34 7.58 -9.37
CA ASP A 14 6.22 9.04 -9.20
C ASP A 14 6.23 9.40 -7.70
N GLU A 15 7.03 10.41 -7.37
CA GLU A 15 7.27 10.91 -6.03
C GLU A 15 6.21 11.91 -5.54
N ARG A 16 5.40 12.46 -6.46
CA ARG A 16 4.46 13.54 -6.17
C ARG A 16 3.04 13.03 -6.03
N GLY A 17 2.28 13.53 -5.06
CA GLY A 17 0.82 13.43 -5.05
C GLY A 17 0.16 14.63 -5.72
N TRP A 18 -1.09 14.46 -6.15
CA TRP A 18 -1.93 15.54 -6.70
C TRP A 18 -3.24 15.67 -5.92
N ASP A 19 -3.89 16.83 -5.96
CA ASP A 19 -5.14 17.07 -5.23
C ASP A 19 -6.24 16.06 -5.60
N GLU A 20 -6.33 15.70 -6.88
CA GLU A 20 -7.30 14.74 -7.43
C GLU A 20 -6.82 13.27 -7.41
N ASN A 21 -5.54 13.05 -7.12
CA ASN A 21 -4.93 11.73 -7.06
C ASN A 21 -3.79 11.73 -6.02
N PRO A 22 -4.11 11.87 -4.72
CA PRO A 22 -3.10 12.05 -3.70
C PRO A 22 -2.33 10.76 -3.44
N LEU A 23 -1.14 10.90 -2.87
CA LEU A 23 -0.43 9.80 -2.25
C LEU A 23 -1.11 9.45 -0.92
N VAL A 24 -1.42 8.17 -0.72
CA VAL A 24 -2.01 7.60 0.48
C VAL A 24 -1.01 6.64 1.11
N TYR A 25 -0.74 6.82 2.40
CA TYR A 25 0.25 6.05 3.17
C TYR A 25 -0.45 5.05 4.08
N CYS A 26 0.10 3.83 4.17
CA CYS A 26 -0.41 2.80 5.07
C CYS A 26 0.01 3.07 6.52
N ASP A 27 -0.97 3.12 7.42
CA ASP A 27 -0.75 3.28 8.86
C ASP A 27 -0.34 1.98 9.57
N GLY A 28 -0.34 0.84 8.87
CA GLY A 28 0.09 -0.45 9.39
C GLY A 28 1.49 -0.41 10.02
N HIS A 29 1.67 -1.08 11.16
CA HIS A 29 2.95 -1.10 11.87
C HIS A 29 4.04 -1.77 11.01
N GLY A 30 5.14 -1.07 10.75
CA GLY A 30 6.23 -1.54 9.88
C GLY A 30 5.87 -1.62 8.39
N CYS A 31 4.75 -1.04 7.96
CA CYS A 31 4.37 -0.99 6.55
C CYS A 31 4.81 0.33 5.90
N ASN A 32 5.50 0.23 4.77
CA ASN A 32 6.00 1.38 4.01
C ASN A 32 5.24 1.57 2.68
N VAL A 33 4.03 1.02 2.58
CA VAL A 33 3.20 1.17 1.37
C VAL A 33 2.71 2.62 1.28
N ALA A 34 3.14 3.29 0.21
CA ALA A 34 2.63 4.57 -0.24
C ALA A 34 2.18 4.41 -1.70
N VAL A 35 0.94 4.81 -2.00
CA VAL A 35 0.32 4.62 -3.31
C VAL A 35 -0.53 5.80 -3.69
N HIS A 36 -0.58 6.16 -4.96
CA HIS A 36 -1.65 7.03 -5.42
C HIS A 36 -3.01 6.36 -5.25
N GLN A 37 -4.04 7.18 -5.00
CA GLN A 37 -5.43 6.74 -4.96
C GLN A 37 -5.77 5.87 -6.18
N ALA A 38 -5.46 6.36 -7.39
CA ALA A 38 -5.73 5.66 -8.64
C ALA A 38 -4.87 4.40 -8.82
N CYS A 39 -3.57 4.45 -8.45
CA CYS A 39 -2.66 3.31 -8.61
C CYS A 39 -3.06 2.09 -7.78
N TYR A 40 -3.78 2.30 -6.67
CA TYR A 40 -4.24 1.21 -5.81
C TYR A 40 -5.76 1.01 -5.84
N GLY A 41 -6.50 1.80 -6.62
CA GLY A 41 -7.96 1.71 -6.71
C GLY A 41 -8.65 2.02 -5.39
N ILE A 42 -8.19 3.03 -4.66
CA ILE A 42 -8.85 3.54 -3.45
C ILE A 42 -10.08 4.35 -3.89
N VAL A 43 -11.28 3.88 -3.57
CA VAL A 43 -12.53 4.53 -4.03
C VAL A 43 -12.71 5.92 -3.44
N GLN A 44 -12.40 6.08 -2.16
CA GLN A 44 -12.44 7.36 -1.46
C GLN A 44 -11.25 7.47 -0.52
N VAL A 45 -10.56 8.61 -0.58
CA VAL A 45 -9.45 8.90 0.34
C VAL A 45 -10.00 8.97 1.77
N PRO A 46 -9.43 8.21 2.72
CA PRO A 46 -9.95 8.16 4.08
C PRO A 46 -9.62 9.46 4.83
N LYS A 47 -10.53 9.87 5.72
CA LYS A 47 -10.34 11.00 6.64
C LYS A 47 -9.53 10.63 7.89
N GLY A 48 -9.22 9.35 8.05
CA GLY A 48 -8.51 8.78 9.19
C GLY A 48 -7.53 7.70 8.72
N PRO A 49 -7.14 6.78 9.61
CA PRO A 49 -6.14 5.76 9.27
C PRO A 49 -6.51 4.95 8.04
N TRP A 50 -5.52 4.68 7.21
CA TRP A 50 -5.66 3.83 6.04
C TRP A 50 -4.75 2.61 6.15
N PHE A 51 -5.27 1.45 5.77
CA PHE A 51 -4.50 0.22 5.76
C PHE A 51 -4.56 -0.40 4.37
N CYS A 52 -3.40 -0.76 3.82
CA CYS A 52 -3.36 -1.53 2.58
C CYS A 52 -3.93 -2.93 2.82
N ARG A 53 -4.32 -3.65 1.76
CA ARG A 53 -4.97 -4.96 1.90
C ARG A 53 -4.10 -6.00 2.63
N LYS A 54 -2.77 -5.88 2.56
CA LYS A 54 -1.83 -6.72 3.33
C LYS A 54 -1.97 -6.48 4.84
N CYS A 55 -2.14 -5.23 5.28
CA CYS A 55 -2.25 -4.88 6.70
C CYS A 55 -3.66 -5.07 7.27
N GLU A 56 -4.70 -5.00 6.42
CA GLU A 56 -6.08 -5.33 6.82
C GLU A 56 -6.31 -6.84 6.93
N SER A 57 -5.51 -7.65 6.23
CA SER A 57 -5.65 -9.09 6.26
C SER A 57 -5.43 -9.64 7.67
N GLN A 58 -6.33 -10.53 8.09
CA GLN A 58 -6.19 -11.29 9.34
C GLN A 58 -5.19 -12.45 9.20
N GLU A 59 -4.69 -12.69 7.99
CA GLU A 59 -3.68 -13.72 7.77
C GLU A 59 -2.35 -13.35 8.41
N ARG A 60 -1.58 -14.38 8.79
CA ARG A 60 -0.21 -14.18 9.24
C ARG A 60 0.56 -13.49 8.11
N ILE A 61 1.10 -12.29 8.36
CA ILE A 61 1.83 -11.46 7.37
C ILE A 61 2.87 -12.27 6.59
N ALA A 62 3.52 -13.27 7.23
CA ALA A 62 4.49 -14.15 6.59
C ALA A 62 3.93 -15.04 5.45
N ARG A 63 2.61 -15.20 5.35
CA ARG A 63 1.93 -15.94 4.28
C ARG A 63 1.50 -15.04 3.12
N VAL A 64 1.31 -13.75 3.37
CA VAL A 64 0.92 -12.77 2.35
C VAL A 64 2.15 -12.39 1.52
N LYS A 65 2.28 -12.98 0.34
CA LYS A 65 3.42 -12.80 -0.58
C LYS A 65 2.94 -12.65 -2.02
N CYS A 66 3.75 -11.98 -2.84
CA CYS A 66 3.51 -11.97 -4.27
C CYS A 66 3.74 -13.37 -4.85
N GLU A 67 2.81 -13.84 -5.68
CA GLU A 67 2.95 -15.11 -6.40
C GLU A 67 3.85 -14.98 -7.65
N LEU A 68 4.11 -13.75 -8.10
CA LEU A 68 4.80 -13.46 -9.36
C LEU A 68 6.27 -13.08 -9.18
N CYS A 69 6.71 -12.78 -7.96
CA CYS A 69 8.10 -12.39 -7.68
C CYS A 69 8.50 -12.70 -6.23
N PRO A 70 9.80 -12.74 -5.91
CA PRO A 70 10.27 -13.06 -4.56
C PRO A 70 10.21 -11.86 -3.58
N ILE A 71 9.77 -10.68 -4.03
CA ILE A 71 9.77 -9.45 -3.23
C ILE A 71 8.62 -9.49 -2.21
N LYS A 72 8.94 -9.25 -0.94
CA LYS A 72 7.98 -9.33 0.19
C LYS A 72 7.25 -8.01 0.48
N GLU A 73 7.78 -6.92 -0.04
CA GLU A 73 7.27 -5.56 0.14
C GLU A 73 6.44 -5.10 -1.07
N GLY A 74 5.82 -3.93 -0.94
CA GLY A 74 5.02 -3.32 -1.99
C GLY A 74 3.52 -3.43 -1.76
N ALA A 75 2.77 -2.86 -2.70
CA ALA A 75 1.32 -2.80 -2.64
C ALA A 75 0.69 -4.08 -3.24
N LEU A 76 0.12 -4.93 -2.38
CA LEU A 76 -0.48 -6.20 -2.79
C LEU A 76 -2.00 -6.12 -2.91
N LYS A 77 -2.57 -6.98 -3.76
CA LYS A 77 -4.01 -7.27 -3.85
C LYS A 77 -4.20 -8.78 -3.84
N ARG A 78 -5.40 -9.22 -3.47
CA ARG A 78 -5.78 -10.63 -3.51
C ARG A 78 -5.96 -11.08 -4.96
N THR A 79 -5.48 -12.27 -5.28
CA THR A 79 -5.73 -12.95 -6.55
C THR A 79 -7.09 -13.66 -6.51
N ASP A 80 -7.52 -14.19 -7.64
CA ASP A 80 -8.68 -15.08 -7.75
C ASP A 80 -8.41 -16.46 -7.14
N THR A 81 -7.15 -16.88 -7.08
CA THR A 81 -6.72 -18.17 -6.54
C THR A 81 -6.36 -18.17 -5.05
N GLY A 82 -6.16 -17.00 -4.42
CA GLY A 82 -6.09 -16.90 -2.95
C GLY A 82 -5.02 -15.98 -2.42
#